data_AF-A0A0F5JU25-F1
#
_entry.id   AF-A0A0F5JU25-F1
#
_cell.length_a   1.000
_cell.length_b   1.000
_cell.length_c   1.000
_cell.angle_alpha   90.00
_cell.angle_beta   90.00
_cell.angle_gamma   90.00
#
_symmetry.space_group_name_H-M   'P 1'
#
loop_
_entity.id
_entity.type
_entity.pdbx_description
1 polymer ?
#
loop_
_entity_poly.entity_id
_entity_poly.type
_entity_poly.pdbx_seq_one_letter_code
_entity_poly.pdbx_strand_id
1 'polypeptide(L)'
;MKGVEDLAAQLTSAARAPLVSRTQRPEGSGGRRNEPRARADTLQLTLRPARTLYERYVAIAAARSQARGRMVTVQEVMLETLEQAQT
;
A
#
# COMPACT_ATOMS: atom_id res chain seq x y z
N MET A 1 -6.83 41.77 19.43
CA MET A 1 -6.07 40.50 19.37
C MET A 1 -6.97 39.28 19.66
N LYS A 2 -8.19 39.21 19.09
CA LYS A 2 -9.21 38.18 19.43
C LYS A 2 -8.95 36.79 18.83
N GLY A 3 -8.19 36.68 17.73
CA GLY A 3 -7.99 35.40 17.04
C GLY A 3 -7.04 34.43 17.75
N VAL A 4 -6.14 34.93 18.60
CA VAL A 4 -5.16 34.09 19.33
C VAL A 4 -5.81 33.41 20.53
N GLU A 5 -6.73 34.10 21.21
CA GLU A 5 -7.49 33.57 22.35
C GLU A 5 -8.45 32.46 21.90
N ASP A 6 -9.07 32.62 20.72
CA ASP A 6 -9.96 31.62 20.13
C ASP A 6 -9.21 30.34 19.72
N LEU A 7 -7.99 30.49 19.20
CA LEU A 7 -7.11 29.36 18.87
C LEU A 7 -6.67 28.60 20.14
N ALA A 8 -6.33 29.32 21.21
CA ALA A 8 -5.96 28.71 22.49
C ALA A 8 -7.13 27.92 23.10
N ALA A 9 -8.35 28.44 22.97
CA ALA A 9 -9.57 27.76 23.42
C ALA A 9 -9.83 26.48 22.60
N GLN A 10 -9.68 26.53 21.27
CA GLN A 10 -9.84 25.38 20.40
C GLN A 10 -8.80 24.28 20.66
N LEU A 11 -7.53 24.64 20.86
CA LEU A 11 -6.48 23.66 21.15
C LEU A 11 -6.68 22.98 22.51
N THR A 12 -7.10 23.75 23.52
CA THR A 12 -7.39 23.20 24.85
C THR A 12 -8.60 22.27 24.83
N SER A 13 -9.62 22.59 24.02
CA SER A 13 -10.78 21.72 23.80
C SER A 13 -10.39 20.42 23.09
N ALA A 14 -9.58 20.51 22.02
CA ALA A 14 -9.11 19.36 21.27
C ALA A 14 -8.21 18.43 22.10
N ALA A 15 -7.34 18.97 22.96
CA ALA A 15 -6.47 18.19 23.84
C ALA A 15 -7.23 17.41 24.93
N ARG A 16 -8.45 17.84 25.26
CA ARG A 16 -9.33 17.17 26.23
C ARG A 16 -10.31 16.20 25.58
N ALA A 17 -10.36 16.15 24.25
CA ALA A 17 -11.19 15.20 23.55
C ALA A 17 -10.65 13.78 23.79
N PRO A 18 -11.48 12.82 24.24
CA PRO A 18 -11.04 11.44 24.43
C PRO A 18 -10.57 10.88 23.09
N LEU A 19 -9.37 10.32 23.08
CA LEU A 19 -8.84 9.61 21.90
C LEU A 19 -9.78 8.45 21.62
N VAL A 20 -10.60 8.57 20.58
CA VAL A 20 -11.43 7.47 20.10
C VAL A 20 -10.48 6.38 19.64
N SER A 21 -10.21 5.40 20.51
CA SER A 21 -9.61 4.14 20.11
C SER A 21 -10.48 3.60 18.99
N ARG A 22 -9.94 3.60 17.77
CA ARG A 22 -10.62 3.08 16.59
C ARG A 22 -10.72 1.56 16.74
N THR A 23 -11.64 1.12 17.56
CA THR A 23 -12.03 -0.27 17.70
C THR A 23 -13.55 -0.31 17.59
N GLN A 24 -13.99 -1.10 16.61
CA GLN A 24 -15.37 -1.46 16.24
C GLN A 24 -15.94 -0.72 15.02
N ARG A 25 -15.73 -1.32 13.85
CA ARG A 25 -16.77 -1.39 12.83
C ARG A 25 -17.41 -2.78 12.97
N PRO A 26 -18.76 -2.89 13.00
CA PRO A 26 -19.46 -4.16 13.17
C PRO A 26 -19.28 -5.08 11.97
N GLU A 27 -19.27 -6.37 12.30
CA GLU A 27 -19.32 -7.56 11.44
C GLU A 27 -20.10 -7.35 10.13
N GLY A 28 -19.36 -7.30 9.03
CA GLY A 28 -19.87 -7.57 7.70
C GLY A 28 -19.37 -8.95 7.28
N SER A 29 -20.29 -9.92 7.25
CA SER A 29 -20.10 -11.30 6.78
C SER A 29 -19.15 -11.41 5.59
N GLY A 30 -18.01 -12.08 5.81
CA GLY A 30 -16.99 -12.31 4.79
C GLY A 30 -15.75 -12.93 5.40
N GLY A 31 -15.91 -14.11 6.02
CA GLY A 31 -14.80 -14.85 6.63
C GLY A 31 -13.68 -15.12 5.62
N ARG A 32 -12.60 -14.33 5.68
CA ARG A 32 -11.30 -14.81 5.22
C ARG A 32 -10.63 -15.47 6.39
N ARG A 33 -10.75 -16.79 6.39
CA ARG A 33 -9.96 -17.73 7.16
C ARG A 33 -8.52 -17.21 7.17
N ASN A 34 -8.02 -16.81 8.34
CA ASN A 34 -6.58 -16.65 8.54
C ASN A 34 -6.01 -18.06 8.44
N GLU A 35 -5.64 -18.46 7.23
CA GLU A 35 -4.68 -19.54 7.07
C GLU A 35 -3.41 -19.12 7.83
N PRO A 36 -2.78 -20.04 8.57
CA PRO A 36 -1.46 -19.78 9.10
C PRO A 36 -0.59 -19.40 7.91
N ARG A 37 -0.02 -18.19 7.91
CA ARG A 37 0.99 -17.79 6.93
C ARG A 37 2.04 -18.88 6.95
N ALA A 38 2.01 -19.78 5.96
CA ALA A 38 3.12 -20.63 5.63
C ALA A 38 4.36 -19.72 5.64
N ARG A 39 5.45 -20.17 6.26
CA ARG A 39 6.72 -19.44 6.22
C ARG A 39 6.96 -19.09 4.75
N ALA A 40 6.79 -17.82 4.42
CA ALA A 40 6.92 -17.40 3.04
C ALA A 40 8.42 -17.48 2.74
N ASP A 41 8.81 -18.28 1.75
CA ASP A 41 10.18 -18.27 1.21
C ASP A 41 10.53 -16.94 0.53
N THR A 42 9.57 -16.00 0.51
CA THR A 42 9.70 -14.66 -0.04
C THR A 42 9.87 -13.62 1.07
N LEU A 43 10.85 -12.75 0.88
CA LEU A 43 11.06 -11.58 1.72
C LEU A 43 10.29 -10.39 1.15
N GLN A 44 9.66 -9.60 2.03
CA GLN A 44 9.10 -8.32 1.62
C GLN A 44 10.24 -7.31 1.43
N LEU A 45 10.37 -6.78 0.23
CA LEU A 45 11.34 -5.75 -0.11
C LEU A 45 10.62 -4.54 -0.71
N THR A 46 10.99 -3.33 -0.25
CA THR A 46 10.53 -2.08 -0.87
C THR A 46 11.62 -1.54 -1.77
N LEU A 47 11.31 -1.42 -3.07
CA LEU A 47 12.22 -0.88 -4.08
C LEU A 47 11.83 0.55 -4.44
N ARG A 48 12.82 1.38 -4.75
CA ARG A 48 12.63 2.74 -5.27
C ARG A 48 13.33 2.90 -6.63
N PRO A 49 12.77 2.33 -7.70
CA PRO A 49 13.34 2.48 -9.04
C PRO A 49 13.30 3.94 -9.49
N ALA A 50 14.22 4.31 -10.38
CA ALA A 50 14.13 5.59 -11.09
C ALA A 50 12.79 5.67 -11.84
N ARG A 51 12.21 6.87 -11.92
CA ARG A 51 10.87 7.08 -12.52
C ARG A 51 10.79 6.56 -13.96
N THR A 52 11.80 6.84 -14.77
CA THR A 52 11.87 6.40 -16.18
C THR A 52 11.91 4.88 -16.32
N LEU A 53 12.57 4.19 -15.37
CA LEU A 53 12.60 2.73 -15.33
C LEU A 53 11.22 2.17 -14.93
N TYR A 54 10.54 2.79 -13.96
CA TYR A 54 9.20 2.40 -13.57
C TYR A 54 8.19 2.56 -14.72
N GLU A 55 8.24 3.68 -15.46
CA GLU A 55 7.39 3.92 -16.64
C GLU A 55 7.62 2.86 -17.72
N ARG A 56 8.86 2.40 -17.92
CA ARG A 56 9.17 1.28 -18.82
C ARG A 56 8.49 -0.02 -18.36
N TYR A 57 8.53 -0.33 -17.07
CA TYR A 57 7.85 -1.51 -16.55
C TYR A 57 6.32 -1.41 -16.66
N VAL A 58 5.74 -0.22 -16.50
CA VAL A 58 4.31 0.02 -16.76
C VAL A 58 3.95 -0.31 -18.21
N ALA A 59 4.72 0.18 -19.18
CA ALA A 59 4.49 -0.11 -20.60
C ALA A 59 4.58 -1.62 -20.90
N ILE A 60 5.58 -2.31 -20.35
CA ILE A 60 5.75 -3.76 -20.50
C ILE A 60 4.57 -4.53 -19.88
N ALA A 61 4.16 -4.15 -18.67
CA ALA A 61 3.03 -4.78 -17.98
C ALA A 61 1.72 -4.62 -18.77
N ALA A 62 1.48 -3.44 -19.34
CA ALA A 62 0.32 -3.19 -20.19
C ALA A 62 0.34 -4.08 -21.45
N ALA A 63 1.46 -4.12 -22.17
CA ALA A 63 1.61 -4.95 -23.36
C ALA A 63 1.43 -6.46 -23.06
N ARG A 64 2.02 -6.94 -21.96
CA ARG A 64 1.86 -8.34 -21.53
C ARG A 64 0.45 -8.65 -21.06
N SER A 65 -0.24 -7.69 -20.45
CA SER A 65 -1.63 -7.87 -20.03
C SER A 65 -2.55 -8.10 -21.23
N GLN A 66 -2.36 -7.32 -22.29
CA GLN A 66 -3.07 -7.49 -23.55
C GLN A 66 -2.75 -8.84 -24.20
N ALA A 67 -1.46 -9.20 -24.29
CA ALA A 67 -1.03 -10.43 -24.94
C ALA A 67 -1.49 -11.72 -24.21
N ARG A 68 -1.50 -11.72 -22.88
CA ARG A 68 -1.87 -12.90 -22.07
C ARG A 68 -3.37 -13.00 -21.79
N GLY A 69 -4.16 -11.99 -22.13
CA GLY A 69 -5.58 -11.92 -21.79
C GLY A 69 -5.86 -11.90 -20.28
N ARG A 70 -4.85 -11.59 -19.46
CA ARG A 70 -4.97 -11.44 -18.00
C ARG A 70 -4.18 -10.21 -17.55
N MET A 71 -4.58 -9.61 -16.43
CA MET A 71 -3.79 -8.54 -15.83
C MET A 71 -2.40 -9.07 -15.41
N VAL A 72 -1.37 -8.31 -15.78
CA VAL A 72 0.02 -8.48 -15.36
C VAL A 72 0.41 -7.21 -14.61
N THR A 73 0.90 -7.36 -13.38
CA THR A 73 1.27 -6.21 -12.57
C THR A 73 2.68 -5.70 -12.87
N VAL A 74 2.95 -4.44 -12.54
CA VAL A 74 4.30 -3.87 -12.63
C VAL A 74 5.27 -4.62 -11.72
N GLN A 75 4.81 -5.04 -10.54
CA GLN A 75 5.61 -5.80 -9.59
C GLN A 75 6.05 -7.16 -10.15
N GLU A 76 5.15 -7.88 -10.83
CA GLU A 76 5.50 -9.13 -11.55
C GLU A 76 6.62 -8.89 -12.56
N VAL A 77 6.48 -7.87 -13.42
CA VAL A 77 7.51 -7.55 -14.44
C VAL A 77 8.85 -7.19 -13.79
N MET A 78 8.81 -6.41 -12.70
CA MET A 78 10.00 -6.04 -11.95
C MET A 78 10.71 -7.27 -11.35
N LEU A 79 9.97 -8.18 -10.73
CA LEU A 79 10.53 -9.40 -10.14
C LEU A 79 11.15 -10.30 -11.22
N GLU A 80 10.43 -10.54 -12.33
CA GLU A 80 10.96 -11.31 -13.45
C GLU A 80 12.27 -10.71 -13.99
N THR A 81 12.37 -9.38 -14.06
CA THR A 81 13.59 -8.70 -14.53
C THR A 81 14.76 -8.90 -13.56
N LEU A 82 14.49 -8.85 -12.24
CA LEU A 82 15.51 -9.07 -11.21
C LEU A 82 15.99 -10.52 -11.16
N GLU A 83 15.11 -11.48 -11.45
CA GLU A 83 15.47 -12.90 -11.56
C GLU A 83 16.36 -13.15 -12.79
N GLN A 84 16.01 -12.54 -13.94
CA GLN A 84 16.81 -12.64 -15.16
C GLN A 84 18.21 -12.02 -15.02
N ALA A 85 18.36 -10.94 -14.26
CA ALA A 85 19.64 -10.30 -14.04
C ALA A 85 20.60 -11.11 -13.14
N GLN A 86 20.10 -12.13 -12.44
CA GLN A 86 20.91 -13.01 -11.58
C GLN A 86 21.40 -14.27 -12.32
N THR A 87 20.96 -14.48 -13.57
CA THR A 87 21.35 -15.62 -14.42
C THR A 87 22.38 -15.20 -15.44
#